data_AF-A0A928WKG4-F1
#
_entry.id   AF-A0A928WKG4-F1
#
_cell.length_a   1.000
_cell.length_b   1.000
_cell.length_c   1.000
_cell.angle_alpha   90.00
_cell.angle_beta   90.00
_cell.angle_gamma   90.00
#
_symmetry.space_group_name_H-M   'P 1'
#
loop_
_entity.id
_entity.type
_entity.pdbx_description
1 polymer ?
#
loop_
_entity_poly.entity_id
_entity_poly.type
_entity_poly.pdbx_seq_one_letter_code
_entity_poly.pdbx_strand_id
1 'polypeptide(L)'
;MSKGFGHVKKKKIVMEDDELTTGIVQHPVTRLWQTWITFTGHDIQCITAHNKREDASQVAQQIVNAWADGLHQTQEEVTAFINSLPSDAPVDPLPQKIVMQLSQQTLAARK
;
A
#
# COMPACT_ATOMS: atom_id res chain seq x y z
N MET A 1 -34.09 -24.70 -21.80
CA MET A 1 -32.71 -25.20 -21.68
C MET A 1 -31.85 -24.06 -21.14
N SER A 2 -31.71 -24.02 -19.81
CA SER A 2 -31.07 -22.92 -19.10
C SER A 2 -29.56 -23.16 -19.07
N LYS A 3 -28.77 -22.36 -19.80
CA LYS A 3 -27.31 -22.37 -19.69
C LYS A 3 -26.92 -21.64 -18.40
N GLY A 4 -26.60 -22.42 -17.38
CA GLY A 4 -25.99 -21.92 -16.14
C GLY A 4 -24.59 -21.40 -16.44
N PHE A 5 -24.40 -20.09 -16.36
CA PHE A 5 -23.09 -19.49 -16.28
C PHE A 5 -22.53 -19.79 -14.90
N GLY A 6 -21.49 -20.62 -14.86
CA GLY A 6 -20.76 -20.93 -13.64
C GLY A 6 -20.22 -19.64 -13.02
N HIS A 7 -20.69 -19.32 -11.81
CA HIS A 7 -20.02 -18.36 -10.96
C HIS A 7 -18.58 -18.83 -10.76
N VAL A 8 -17.65 -18.12 -11.39
CA VAL A 8 -16.24 -18.15 -11.02
C VAL A 8 -16.20 -17.73 -9.56
N LYS A 9 -15.98 -18.70 -8.66
CA LYS A 9 -15.67 -18.43 -7.26
C LYS A 9 -14.39 -17.60 -7.26
N LYS A 10 -14.52 -16.28 -7.16
CA LYS A 10 -13.40 -15.41 -6.79
C LYS A 10 -12.85 -16.03 -5.50
N LYS A 11 -11.65 -16.60 -5.56
CA LYS A 11 -10.92 -17.01 -4.37
C LYS A 11 -10.88 -15.75 -3.50
N LYS A 12 -11.64 -15.76 -2.40
CA LYS A 12 -11.39 -14.83 -1.30
C LYS A 12 -9.96 -15.14 -0.91
N ILE A 13 -9.02 -14.28 -1.32
CA ILE A 13 -7.67 -14.31 -0.78
C ILE A 13 -7.90 -13.88 0.66
N VAL A 14 -8.15 -14.87 1.52
CA VAL A 14 -8.08 -14.67 2.96
C VAL A 14 -6.60 -14.41 3.17
N MET A 15 -6.23 -13.13 3.24
CA MET A 15 -4.93 -12.70 3.72
C MET A 15 -4.94 -13.11 5.18
N GLU A 16 -4.41 -14.30 5.47
CA GLU A 16 -4.19 -14.80 6.82
C GLU A 16 -3.23 -13.81 7.50
N ASP A 17 -3.76 -12.97 8.39
CA ASP A 17 -3.01 -12.15 9.36
C ASP A 17 -1.80 -11.33 8.86
N ASP A 18 -1.78 -10.88 7.60
CA ASP A 18 -0.77 -9.91 7.16
C ASP A 18 -1.18 -8.50 7.61
N GLU A 19 -0.67 -8.06 8.76
CA GLU A 19 -0.76 -6.67 9.21
C GLU A 19 -0.12 -5.76 8.15
N LEU A 20 -0.96 -5.00 7.43
CA LEU A 20 -0.52 -3.94 6.54
C LEU A 20 0.38 -2.98 7.30
N THR A 21 1.63 -2.86 6.86
CA THR A 21 2.55 -1.84 7.35
C THR A 21 2.66 -0.73 6.31
N THR A 22 2.62 0.51 6.77
CA THR A 22 2.70 1.68 5.91
C THR A 22 3.60 2.74 6.54
N GLY A 23 4.13 3.63 5.71
CA GLY A 23 4.96 4.73 6.15
C GLY A 23 5.20 5.74 5.04
N ILE A 24 6.04 6.73 5.36
CA ILE A 24 6.46 7.74 4.39
C ILE A 24 7.97 7.75 4.25
N VAL A 25 8.45 8.10 3.07
CA VAL A 25 9.87 8.27 2.78
C VAL A 25 10.06 9.39 1.77
N GLN A 26 11.11 10.19 1.92
CA GLN A 26 11.44 11.18 0.90
C GLN A 26 12.24 10.52 -0.22
N HIS A 27 11.76 10.65 -1.45
CA HIS A 27 12.49 10.17 -2.62
C HIS A 27 13.76 11.01 -2.83
N PRO A 28 14.95 10.41 -2.96
CA PRO A 28 16.22 11.14 -2.89
C PRO A 28 16.49 12.03 -4.11
N VAL A 29 15.89 11.71 -5.27
CA VAL A 29 16.10 12.44 -6.53
C VAL A 29 15.03 13.52 -6.71
N THR A 30 13.77 13.12 -6.72
CA THR A 30 12.62 14.02 -6.94
C THR A 30 12.27 14.87 -5.72
N ARG A 31 12.79 14.53 -4.53
CA ARG A 31 12.52 15.22 -3.24
C ARG A 31 11.06 15.17 -2.78
N LEU A 32 10.20 14.46 -3.50
CA LEU A 32 8.82 14.22 -3.14
C LEU A 32 8.73 13.22 -1.97
N TRP A 33 7.75 13.43 -1.11
CA TRP A 33 7.39 12.51 -0.06
C TRP A 33 6.48 11.42 -0.61
N GLN A 34 6.93 10.18 -0.56
CA GLN A 34 6.18 9.04 -1.03
C GLN A 34 5.60 8.26 0.15
N THR A 35 4.35 7.84 0.00
CA THR A 35 3.71 6.90 0.92
C THR A 35 3.91 5.49 0.39
N TRP A 36 4.38 4.58 1.23
CA TRP A 36 4.62 3.19 0.87
C TRP A 36 3.85 2.24 1.78
N ILE A 37 3.52 1.08 1.24
CA ILE A 37 2.83 -0.01 1.93
C ILE A 37 3.59 -1.33 1.76
N THR A 38 3.35 -2.28 2.66
CA THR A 38 3.79 -3.67 2.54
C THR A 38 2.93 -4.59 3.41
N PHE A 39 2.70 -5.80 2.91
CA PHE A 39 1.99 -6.85 3.66
C PHE A 39 2.96 -7.76 4.40
N THR A 40 4.09 -8.10 3.78
CA THR A 40 5.05 -9.09 4.29
C THR A 40 6.35 -8.46 4.81
N GLY A 41 6.57 -7.17 4.55
CA GLY A 41 7.86 -6.50 4.74
C GLY A 41 8.83 -6.70 3.58
N HIS A 42 8.56 -7.61 2.63
CA HIS A 42 9.38 -7.83 1.44
C HIS A 42 8.82 -7.13 0.18
N ASP A 43 7.53 -6.84 0.18
CA ASP A 43 6.75 -6.28 -0.94
C ASP A 43 6.53 -4.77 -0.78
N ILE A 44 7.59 -4.00 -0.53
CA ILE A 44 7.48 -2.55 -0.38
C ILE A 44 7.01 -1.93 -1.71
N GLN A 45 5.87 -1.26 -1.67
CA GLN A 45 5.28 -0.57 -2.82
C GLN A 45 4.99 0.88 -2.46
N CYS A 46 5.49 1.81 -3.28
CA CYS A 46 5.09 3.21 -3.18
C CYS A 46 3.77 3.41 -3.94
N ILE A 47 2.85 4.15 -3.33
CA ILE A 47 1.49 4.30 -3.88
C ILE A 47 1.07 5.75 -4.14
N THR A 48 1.68 6.72 -3.45
CA THR A 48 1.43 8.16 -3.68
C THR A 48 2.71 8.96 -3.53
N ALA A 49 2.78 10.13 -4.16
CA ALA A 49 3.89 11.07 -4.08
C ALA A 49 3.38 12.50 -3.89
N HIS A 50 3.97 13.22 -2.94
CA HIS A 50 3.50 14.51 -2.42
C HIS A 50 4.63 15.51 -2.30
N ASN A 51 4.34 16.79 -2.48
CA ASN A 51 5.33 17.86 -2.26
C ASN A 51 5.58 18.11 -0.77
N LYS A 52 4.57 17.86 0.06
CA LYS A 52 4.60 18.10 1.50
C LYS A 52 4.63 16.79 2.27
N ARG A 53 5.35 16.81 3.39
CA ARG A 53 5.45 15.65 4.28
C ARG A 53 4.11 15.36 4.95
N GLU A 54 3.40 16.42 5.30
CA GLU A 54 2.13 16.37 6.02
C GLU A 54 1.07 15.64 5.18
N ASP A 55 1.01 15.95 3.88
CA ASP A 55 0.06 15.34 2.94
C ASP A 55 0.33 13.83 2.79
N ALA A 56 1.61 13.44 2.63
CA ALA A 56 2.00 12.02 2.63
C ALA A 56 1.67 11.34 3.96
N SER A 57 1.89 12.01 5.09
CA SER A 57 1.58 11.47 6.42
C SER A 57 0.08 11.28 6.64
N GLN A 58 -0.75 12.19 6.13
CA GLN A 58 -2.21 12.07 6.17
C GLN A 58 -2.68 10.89 5.33
N VAL A 59 -2.09 10.67 4.16
CA VAL A 59 -2.39 9.50 3.34
C VAL A 59 -1.98 8.20 4.04
N ALA A 60 -0.78 8.16 4.64
CA ALA A 60 -0.35 7.01 5.45
C ALA A 60 -1.36 6.69 6.57
N GLN A 61 -1.86 7.71 7.27
CA GLN A 61 -2.86 7.52 8.32
C GLN A 61 -4.22 7.03 7.77
N GLN A 62 -4.66 7.55 6.62
CA GLN A 62 -5.89 7.08 5.97
C GLN A 62 -5.83 5.59 5.62
N ILE A 63 -4.66 5.12 5.16
CA ILE A 63 -4.41 3.71 4.87
C ILE A 63 -4.51 2.85 6.14
N VAL A 64 -3.86 3.28 7.24
CA VAL A 64 -3.93 2.57 8.53
C VAL A 64 -5.38 2.47 9.00
N ASN A 65 -6.12 3.57 8.95
CA ASN A 65 -7.51 3.60 9.41
C ASN A 65 -8.40 2.69 8.54
N ALA A 66 -8.28 2.78 7.21
CA ALA A 66 -9.04 1.92 6.29
C ALA A 66 -8.77 0.43 6.54
N TRP A 67 -7.52 0.07 6.83
CA TRP A 67 -7.15 -1.30 7.15
C TRP A 67 -7.71 -1.75 8.51
N ALA A 68 -7.60 -0.91 9.54
CA ALA A 68 -8.10 -1.19 10.88
C ALA A 68 -9.64 -1.37 10.91
N ASP A 69 -10.36 -0.61 10.07
CA ASP A 69 -11.82 -0.70 9.94
C ASP A 69 -12.26 -1.97 9.15
N GLY A 70 -11.31 -2.77 8.65
CA GLY A 70 -11.59 -3.96 7.85
C GLY A 70 -12.25 -3.64 6.51
N LEU A 71 -12.14 -2.38 6.06
CA LEU A 71 -12.59 -1.95 4.74
C LEU A 71 -11.64 -2.54 3.70
N HIS A 72 -12.20 -2.99 2.57
CA HIS A 72 -11.47 -3.54 1.41
C HIS A 72 -10.95 -4.99 1.60
N GLN A 73 -11.89 -5.94 1.71
CA GLN A 73 -11.62 -7.39 1.84
C GLN A 73 -11.17 -8.05 0.52
N THR A 74 -11.22 -7.32 -0.59
CA THR A 74 -10.84 -7.81 -1.91
C THR A 74 -9.72 -6.98 -2.53
N GLN A 75 -8.87 -7.63 -3.31
CA GLN A 75 -7.78 -6.98 -4.03
C GLN A 75 -8.26 -5.82 -4.92
N GLU A 76 -9.47 -5.96 -5.49
CA GLU A 76 -10.08 -4.95 -6.33
C GLU A 76 -10.47 -3.70 -5.54
N GLU A 77 -11.02 -3.87 -4.33
CA GLU A 77 -11.33 -2.77 -3.41
C GLU A 77 -10.07 -2.07 -2.90
N VAL A 78 -9.02 -2.82 -2.58
CA VAL A 78 -7.73 -2.25 -2.15
C VAL A 78 -7.12 -1.43 -3.29
N THR A 79 -7.15 -1.95 -4.51
CA THR A 79 -6.65 -1.24 -5.69
C THR A 79 -7.45 0.02 -5.97
N ALA A 80 -8.79 -0.05 -5.87
CA ALA A 80 -9.67 1.11 -6.04
C ALA A 80 -9.42 2.17 -4.95
N PHE A 81 -9.23 1.75 -3.70
CA PHE A 81 -8.88 2.63 -2.59
C PHE A 81 -7.55 3.33 -2.84
N ILE A 82 -6.50 2.59 -3.18
CA ILE A 82 -5.18 3.16 -3.50
C ILE A 82 -5.29 4.19 -4.63
N ASN A 83 -6.03 3.88 -5.70
CA ASN A 83 -6.24 4.79 -6.82
C ASN A 83 -7.08 6.04 -6.46
N SER A 84 -7.85 5.98 -5.37
CA SER A 84 -8.63 7.12 -4.87
C SER A 84 -7.83 8.07 -3.98
N LEU A 85 -6.65 7.64 -3.50
CA LEU A 85 -5.82 8.47 -2.64
C LEU A 85 -5.27 9.68 -3.41
N PRO A 86 -5.22 10.87 -2.77
CA PRO A 86 -4.61 12.03 -3.40
C PRO A 86 -3.12 11.78 -3.66
N SER A 87 -2.62 12.28 -4.79
CA SER A 87 -1.19 12.27 -5.14
C SER A 87 -0.91 13.53 -5.97
N ASP A 88 0.09 14.31 -5.57
CA ASP A 88 0.47 15.54 -6.28
C ASP A 88 1.23 15.26 -7.58
N ALA A 89 1.89 14.10 -7.64
CA ALA A 89 2.79 13.74 -8.71
C ALA A 89 2.73 12.23 -8.98
N PRO A 90 3.26 11.79 -10.14
CA PRO A 90 3.52 10.38 -10.39
C PRO A 90 4.45 9.79 -9.34
N VAL A 91 4.26 8.50 -9.05
CA VAL A 91 5.13 7.76 -8.14
C VAL A 91 6.35 7.25 -8.90
N ASP A 92 7.50 7.84 -8.61
CA ASP A 92 8.79 7.31 -9.07
C ASP A 92 9.27 6.14 -8.21
N PRO A 93 9.89 5.11 -8.80
CA PRO A 93 10.41 3.97 -8.04
C PRO A 93 11.55 4.39 -7.12
N LEU A 94 11.48 3.96 -5.85
CA LEU A 94 12.57 4.17 -4.91
C LEU A 94 13.85 3.43 -5.33
N PRO A 95 15.03 4.01 -5.12
CA PRO A 95 16.29 3.29 -5.26
C PRO A 95 16.30 2.02 -4.40
N GLN A 96 16.82 0.92 -4.96
CA GLN A 96 16.82 -0.41 -4.32
C GLN A 96 17.40 -0.40 -2.90
N LYS A 97 18.43 0.41 -2.64
CA LYS A 97 19.02 0.56 -1.30
C LYS A 97 17.99 1.03 -0.26
N ILE A 98 17.12 1.98 -0.63
CA ILE A 98 16.07 2.50 0.27
C ILE A 98 15.00 1.42 0.48
N VAL A 99 14.58 0.74 -0.58
CA VAL A 99 13.63 -0.38 -0.49
C VAL A 99 14.14 -1.46 0.47
N MET A 100 15.42 -1.83 0.37
CA MET A 100 16.04 -2.80 1.28
C MET A 100 16.07 -2.31 2.74
N GLN A 101 16.36 -1.02 2.96
CA GLN A 101 16.34 -0.43 4.31
C GLN A 101 14.92 -0.45 4.91
N LEU A 102 13.90 -0.05 4.14
CA LEU A 102 12.51 -0.08 4.57
C LEU A 102 12.03 -1.50 4.88
N SER A 103 12.42 -2.47 4.04
CA SER A 103 12.14 -3.88 4.25
C SER A 103 12.75 -4.37 5.57
N GLN A 104 14.04 -4.11 5.80
CA GLN A 104 14.72 -4.50 7.04
C GLN A 104 14.10 -3.85 8.28
N GLN A 105 13.74 -2.57 8.20
CA GLN A 105 13.07 -1.85 9.30
C GLN A 105 11.70 -2.47 9.61
N THR A 106 10.91 -2.77 8.59
CA THR A 106 9.58 -3.38 8.76
C THR A 106 9.69 -4.76 9.37
N LEU A 107 10.60 -5.59 8.86
CA LEU A 107 10.84 -6.94 9.38
C LEU A 107 11.39 -6.93 10.81
N ALA A 108 12.18 -5.93 11.17
CA ALA A 108 12.67 -5.78 12.54
C ALA A 108 11.59 -5.31 13.51
N ALA A 109 10.66 -4.46 13.08
CA ALA A 109 9.57 -3.95 13.90
C ALA A 109 8.49 -5.02 14.22
N ARG A 110 8.44 -6.10 13.44
CA ARG A 110 7.50 -7.23 13.62
C ARG A 110 8.05 -8.37 14.50
N LYS A 111 9.33 -8.32 14.89
CA LYS A 111 9.97 -9.32 15.76
C LYS A 111 9.85 -8.93 17.22
#